data_AF-A0A3A9LIC7-F1
#
_entry.id   AF-A0A3A9LIC7-F1
#
_cell.length_a   1.000
_cell.length_b   1.000
_cell.length_c   1.000
_cell.angle_alpha   90.00
_cell.angle_beta   90.00
_cell.angle_gamma   90.00
#
_symmetry.space_group_name_H-M   'P 1'
#
loop_
_entity.id
_entity.type
_entity.pdbx_description
1 polymer ?
#
loop_
_entity_poly.entity_id
_entity_poly.type
_entity_poly.pdbx_seq_one_letter_code
_entity_poly.pdbx_strand_id
1 'polypeptide(L)'
;MMMKNKWMRGLAILVLSLPTVTYAKTAAPKASEAPEVSLTQEEQMAIDFCDFSAYGVMHIAGDHQGGATKSEALTNHDKRMAELKDLIDLDPETATMLDKYWKGAIDRIFQESVQKTDAEKQAFVMGVGESSFYSCLDQVLKTPKN
;
A
#
# COMPACT_ATOMS: atom_id res chain seq x y z
N MET A 1 18.80 32.00 58.48
CA MET A 1 19.79 32.65 57.59
C MET A 1 19.04 33.28 56.42
N MET A 2 19.47 34.48 56.05
CA MET A 2 18.76 35.47 55.24
C MET A 2 18.35 35.05 53.82
N MET A 3 17.23 35.64 53.42
CA MET A 3 16.69 35.94 52.10
C MET A 3 17.71 36.11 50.96
N LYS A 4 17.29 35.72 49.74
CA LYS A 4 17.54 36.52 48.54
C LYS A 4 16.22 36.77 47.79
N ASN A 5 15.76 38.00 47.96
CA ASN A 5 14.71 38.70 47.23
C ASN A 5 14.90 38.61 45.70
N LYS A 6 13.82 38.78 44.93
CA LYS A 6 13.46 40.08 44.34
C LYS A 6 12.21 40.04 43.45
N TRP A 7 11.25 40.91 43.82
CA TRP A 7 10.43 41.78 42.96
C TRP A 7 9.21 41.13 42.27
N MET A 8 8.01 41.30 42.82
CA MET A 8 7.06 42.39 42.52
C MET A 8 6.87 42.68 41.02
N ARG A 9 5.69 42.35 40.50
CA ARG A 9 4.71 43.32 39.96
C ARG A 9 3.49 42.56 39.46
N GLY A 10 2.34 42.84 40.05
CA GLY A 10 1.06 42.37 39.53
C GLY A 10 0.70 43.09 38.23
N LEU A 11 -0.18 42.44 37.46
CA LEU A 11 -1.18 43.10 36.65
C LEU A 11 -2.32 42.11 36.42
N ALA A 12 -3.51 42.60 36.71
CA ALA A 12 -4.76 41.88 36.67
C ALA A 12 -5.40 41.96 35.27
N ILE A 13 -6.56 41.29 35.17
CA ILE A 13 -7.70 41.50 34.27
C ILE A 13 -7.56 41.03 32.80
N LEU A 14 -8.34 40.03 32.39
CA LEU A 14 -9.67 40.20 31.74
C LEU A 14 -10.22 38.88 31.20
N VAL A 15 -11.40 38.52 31.71
CA VAL A 15 -12.34 37.53 31.15
C VAL A 15 -12.94 38.10 29.85
N LEU A 16 -12.99 37.31 28.78
CA LEU A 16 -14.00 37.45 27.71
C LEU A 16 -14.33 36.07 27.10
N SER A 17 -15.42 35.50 27.61
CA SER A 17 -16.42 34.65 26.94
C SER A 17 -16.19 34.26 25.48
N LEU A 18 -16.21 32.95 25.20
CA LEU A 18 -17.00 32.36 24.10
C LEU A 18 -17.50 30.96 24.57
N PRO A 19 -18.67 30.51 24.10
CA PRO A 19 -19.67 29.85 24.92
C PRO A 19 -19.40 28.35 25.10
N THR A 20 -19.60 27.88 26.32
CA THR A 20 -20.03 26.51 26.59
C THR A 20 -21.39 26.31 25.92
N VAL A 21 -21.37 25.85 24.67
CA VAL A 21 -22.59 25.32 24.06
C VAL A 21 -22.82 23.96 24.70
N THR A 22 -23.68 23.97 25.71
CA THR A 22 -24.41 22.81 26.19
C THR A 22 -25.09 22.15 24.99
N TYR A 23 -24.42 21.19 24.34
CA TYR A 23 -25.17 20.19 23.61
C TYR A 23 -25.79 19.27 24.64
N ALA A 24 -27.09 19.47 24.80
CA ALA A 24 -28.00 18.53 25.39
C ALA A 24 -27.66 17.11 24.92
N LYS A 25 -28.00 16.16 25.77
CA LYS A 25 -27.98 14.72 25.54
C LYS A 25 -28.93 14.33 24.39
N THR A 26 -28.69 14.80 23.18
CA THR A 26 -29.22 14.20 21.97
C THR A 26 -28.26 13.08 21.64
N ALA A 27 -28.75 11.85 21.74
CA ALA A 27 -28.07 10.66 21.26
C ALA A 27 -27.28 11.03 20.00
N ALA A 28 -25.96 10.87 20.05
CA ALA A 28 -25.17 10.85 18.83
C ALA A 28 -25.93 9.97 17.85
N PRO A 29 -26.25 10.41 16.63
CA PRO A 29 -26.74 9.47 15.65
C PRO A 29 -25.69 8.38 15.66
N LYS A 30 -26.10 7.14 16.00
CA LYS A 30 -25.27 5.97 15.77
C LYS A 30 -24.73 6.20 14.37
N ALA A 31 -23.42 6.39 14.23
CA ALA A 31 -22.80 6.28 12.94
C ALA A 31 -23.40 4.98 12.40
N SER A 32 -24.18 5.07 11.32
CA SER A 32 -24.67 3.85 10.71
C SER A 32 -23.39 3.09 10.43
N GLU A 33 -23.15 2.03 11.18
CA GLU A 33 -22.07 1.10 10.93
C GLU A 33 -22.25 0.80 9.45
N ALA A 34 -21.36 1.34 8.62
CA ALA A 34 -21.35 0.99 7.21
C ALA A 34 -21.39 -0.54 7.22
N PRO A 35 -22.33 -1.16 6.48
CA PRO A 35 -22.52 -2.59 6.58
C PRO A 35 -21.15 -3.24 6.47
N GLU A 36 -20.77 -4.04 7.48
CA GLU A 36 -19.53 -4.82 7.41
C GLU A 36 -19.67 -5.67 6.15
N VAL A 37 -18.97 -5.26 5.09
CA VAL A 37 -18.90 -6.02 3.85
C VAL A 37 -18.04 -7.23 4.18
N SER A 38 -18.69 -8.30 4.61
CA SER A 38 -18.02 -9.58 4.79
C SER A 38 -17.76 -10.15 3.41
N LEU A 39 -16.48 -10.21 3.04
CA LEU A 39 -16.04 -10.88 1.83
C LEU A 39 -16.29 -12.39 1.95
N THR A 40 -16.65 -13.01 0.84
CA THR A 40 -16.60 -14.46 0.71
C THR A 40 -15.15 -14.94 0.79
N GLN A 41 -14.95 -16.21 1.18
CA GLN A 41 -13.61 -16.81 1.20
C GLN A 41 -12.90 -16.69 -0.16
N GLU A 42 -13.67 -16.80 -1.24
CA GLU A 42 -13.14 -16.70 -2.59
C GLU A 42 -12.69 -15.29 -2.96
N GLU A 43 -13.48 -14.28 -2.60
CA GLU A 43 -13.08 -12.88 -2.78
C GLU A 43 -11.82 -12.55 -1.97
N GLN A 44 -11.70 -13.09 -0.76
CA GLN A 44 -10.50 -12.92 0.05
C GLN A 44 -9.28 -13.59 -0.61
N MET A 45 -9.40 -14.82 -1.10
CA MET A 45 -8.30 -15.49 -1.81
C MET A 45 -7.90 -14.75 -3.09
N ALA A 46 -8.86 -14.20 -3.83
CA ALA A 46 -8.58 -13.38 -5.01
C ALA A 46 -7.82 -12.10 -4.64
N ILE A 47 -8.20 -11.43 -3.55
CA ILE A 47 -7.49 -10.26 -3.03
C ILE A 47 -6.07 -10.63 -2.62
N ASP A 48 -5.89 -11.69 -1.84
CA ASP A 48 -4.57 -12.12 -1.35
C ASP A 48 -3.64 -12.49 -2.52
N PHE A 49 -4.16 -13.21 -3.53
CA PHE A 49 -3.41 -13.53 -4.74
C PHE A 49 -3.03 -12.28 -5.55
N CYS A 50 -3.96 -11.36 -5.73
CA CYS A 50 -3.72 -10.14 -6.49
C CYS A 50 -2.79 -9.18 -5.77
N ASP A 51 -2.85 -9.11 -4.44
CA ASP A 51 -1.93 -8.32 -3.62
C ASP A 51 -0.50 -8.87 -3.75
N PHE A 52 -0.32 -10.19 -3.60
CA PHE A 52 0.98 -10.83 -3.78
C PHE A 52 1.55 -10.60 -5.20
N SER A 53 0.69 -10.74 -6.21
CA SER A 53 1.06 -10.52 -7.61
C SER A 53 1.49 -9.06 -7.86
N ALA A 54 0.74 -8.09 -7.32
CA ALA A 54 1.04 -6.66 -7.43
C ALA A 54 2.30 -6.28 -6.67
N TYR A 55 2.54 -6.86 -5.49
CA TYR A 55 3.76 -6.67 -4.72
C TYR A 55 5.02 -7.05 -5.51
N GLY A 56 4.98 -8.18 -6.24
CA GLY A 56 6.06 -8.56 -7.14
C GLY A 56 6.34 -7.51 -8.24
N VAL A 57 5.27 -6.91 -8.81
CA VAL A 57 5.40 -5.82 -9.80
C VAL A 57 5.99 -4.55 -9.17
N MET A 58 5.58 -4.21 -7.95
CA MET A 58 6.15 -3.07 -7.21
C MET A 58 7.64 -3.25 -6.95
N HIS A 59 8.08 -4.47 -6.62
CA HIS A 59 9.50 -4.79 -6.46
C HIS A 59 10.28 -4.56 -7.76
N ILE A 60 9.77 -5.07 -8.88
CA ILE A 60 10.38 -4.88 -10.21
C ILE A 60 10.48 -3.38 -10.54
N ALA A 61 9.43 -2.62 -10.25
CA ALA A 61 9.40 -1.18 -10.44
C ALA A 61 10.41 -0.46 -9.54
N GLY A 62 10.53 -0.89 -8.29
CA GLY A 62 11.51 -0.38 -7.35
C GLY A 62 12.95 -0.61 -7.84
N ASP A 63 13.26 -1.82 -8.30
CA ASP A 63 14.57 -2.16 -8.87
C ASP A 63 14.89 -1.27 -10.08
N HIS A 64 13.94 -1.10 -11.02
CA HIS A 64 14.10 -0.23 -12.19
C HIS A 64 14.35 1.24 -11.80
N GLN A 65 13.49 1.80 -10.92
CA GLN A 65 13.64 3.17 -10.44
C GLN A 65 14.90 3.38 -9.57
N GLY A 66 15.44 2.29 -9.00
CA GLY A 66 16.71 2.21 -8.29
C GLY A 66 17.93 2.12 -9.21
N GLY A 67 17.75 1.96 -10.52
CA GLY A 67 18.82 1.91 -11.51
C GLY A 67 19.34 0.51 -11.84
N ALA A 68 18.64 -0.56 -11.43
CA ALA A 68 18.94 -1.89 -11.92
C ALA A 68 18.79 -1.93 -13.44
N THR A 69 19.53 -2.82 -14.10
CA THR A 69 19.35 -3.16 -15.50
C THR A 69 18.30 -4.25 -15.66
N LYS A 70 17.73 -4.36 -16.86
CA LYS A 70 16.76 -5.42 -17.19
C LYS A 70 17.35 -6.82 -16.97
N SER A 71 18.63 -7.00 -17.28
CA SER A 71 19.32 -8.28 -17.10
C SER A 71 19.48 -8.64 -15.62
N GLU A 72 19.79 -7.67 -14.77
CA GLU A 72 19.85 -7.88 -13.31
C GLU A 72 18.47 -8.20 -12.75
N ALA A 73 17.43 -7.50 -13.18
CA ALA A 73 16.05 -7.78 -12.77
C ALA A 73 15.60 -9.20 -13.18
N LEU A 74 15.91 -9.65 -14.40
CA LEU A 74 15.63 -11.02 -14.84
C LEU A 74 16.37 -12.07 -14.00
N THR A 75 17.65 -11.82 -13.71
CA THR A 75 18.47 -12.72 -12.87
C THR A 75 17.91 -12.80 -11.45
N ASN A 76 17.55 -11.66 -10.87
CA ASN A 76 16.94 -11.60 -9.54
C ASN A 76 15.56 -12.27 -9.50
N HIS A 77 14.76 -12.09 -10.55
CA HIS A 77 13.47 -12.74 -10.70
C HIS A 77 13.60 -14.27 -10.74
N ASP A 78 14.49 -14.80 -11.58
CA ASP A 78 14.68 -16.26 -11.67
C ASP A 78 15.14 -16.86 -10.33
N LYS A 79 16.01 -16.15 -9.60
CA LYS A 79 16.41 -16.53 -8.24
C LYS A 79 15.22 -16.53 -7.26
N ARG A 80 14.42 -15.46 -7.24
CA ARG A 80 13.23 -15.36 -6.38
C ARG A 80 12.19 -16.43 -6.72
N MET A 81 12.00 -16.76 -7.98
CA MET A 81 11.08 -17.83 -8.40
C MET A 81 11.56 -19.22 -7.96
N ALA A 82 12.88 -19.47 -7.94
CA ALA A 82 13.43 -20.70 -7.38
C ALA A 82 13.18 -20.75 -5.87
N GLU A 83 13.49 -19.68 -5.14
CA GLU A 83 13.25 -19.59 -3.70
C GLU A 83 11.76 -19.72 -3.34
N LEU A 84 10.86 -19.12 -4.14
CA LEU A 84 9.42 -19.18 -3.91
C LEU A 84 8.89 -20.62 -4.03
N LYS A 85 9.39 -21.39 -4.99
CA LYS A 85 9.05 -22.82 -5.17
C LYS A 85 9.54 -23.69 -4.01
N ASP A 86 10.66 -23.31 -3.40
CA ASP A 86 11.24 -24.04 -2.26
C ASP A 86 10.57 -23.67 -0.93
N LEU A 87 10.12 -22.43 -0.78
CA LEU A 87 9.55 -21.89 0.47
C LEU A 87 8.04 -22.13 0.61
N ILE A 88 7.34 -22.18 -0.51
CA ILE A 88 5.90 -22.31 -0.55
C ILE A 88 5.61 -23.47 -1.48
N ASP A 89 4.80 -24.43 -1.02
CA ASP A 89 4.28 -25.53 -1.86
C ASP A 89 3.23 -24.97 -2.83
N LEU A 90 3.70 -24.04 -3.66
CA LEU A 90 2.89 -23.32 -4.63
C LEU A 90 2.58 -24.28 -5.76
N ASP A 91 1.30 -24.36 -6.12
CA ASP A 91 0.87 -25.13 -7.28
C ASP A 91 1.71 -24.75 -8.53
N PRO A 92 2.25 -25.73 -9.27
CA PRO A 92 3.08 -25.47 -10.44
C PRO A 92 2.44 -24.58 -11.51
N GLU A 93 1.11 -24.63 -11.66
CA GLU A 93 0.39 -23.80 -12.63
C GLU A 93 0.40 -22.32 -12.20
N THR A 94 0.11 -22.06 -10.92
CA THR A 94 0.19 -20.74 -10.29
C THR A 94 1.61 -20.20 -10.34
N ALA A 95 2.62 -21.02 -10.06
CA ALA A 95 4.03 -20.62 -10.15
C ALA A 95 4.42 -20.21 -11.58
N THR A 96 3.94 -20.96 -12.59
CA THR A 96 4.19 -20.66 -14.01
C THR A 96 3.45 -19.39 -14.45
N MET A 97 2.22 -19.20 -13.96
CA MET A 97 1.44 -17.99 -14.23
C MET A 97 2.15 -16.75 -13.70
N LEU A 98 2.59 -16.79 -12.43
CA LEU A 98 3.33 -15.70 -11.79
C LEU A 98 4.67 -15.42 -12.48
N ASP A 99 5.43 -16.46 -12.83
CA ASP A 99 6.69 -16.32 -13.57
C ASP A 99 6.49 -15.53 -14.88
N LYS A 100 5.49 -15.94 -15.67
CA LYS A 100 5.15 -15.29 -16.94
C LYS A 100 4.65 -13.86 -16.72
N TYR A 101 3.79 -13.66 -15.73
CA TYR A 101 3.22 -12.35 -15.41
C TYR A 101 4.31 -11.35 -15.03
N TRP A 102 5.20 -11.72 -14.11
CA TRP A 102 6.30 -10.86 -13.66
C TRP A 102 7.36 -10.64 -14.72
N LYS A 103 7.71 -11.65 -15.55
CA LYS A 103 8.56 -11.42 -16.73
C LYS A 103 7.97 -10.41 -17.71
N GLY A 104 6.65 -10.50 -17.96
CA GLY A 104 5.94 -9.50 -18.75
C GLY A 104 5.89 -8.11 -18.09
N ALA A 105 5.90 -8.03 -16.77
CA ALA A 105 6.03 -6.76 -16.05
C ALA A 105 7.44 -6.17 -16.19
N ILE A 106 8.50 -6.98 -16.05
CA ILE A 106 9.88 -6.58 -16.32
C ILE A 106 10.01 -6.01 -17.74
N ASP A 107 9.47 -6.70 -18.75
CA ASP A 107 9.54 -6.25 -20.14
C ASP A 107 8.92 -4.87 -20.37
N ARG A 108 7.81 -4.56 -19.69
CA ARG A 108 7.10 -3.27 -19.82
C ARG A 108 7.75 -2.17 -18.98
N ILE A 109 8.01 -2.44 -17.70
CA ILE A 109 8.55 -1.44 -16.76
C ILE A 109 9.91 -0.93 -17.21
N PHE A 110 10.77 -1.80 -17.73
CA PHE A 110 12.11 -1.40 -18.17
C PHE A 110 12.13 -0.60 -19.49
N GLN A 111 10.98 -0.34 -20.10
CA GLN A 111 10.82 0.62 -21.20
C GLN A 111 10.52 2.04 -20.69
N GLU A 112 10.07 2.17 -19.44
CA GLU A 112 9.72 3.44 -18.84
C GLU A 112 10.96 4.21 -18.38
N SER A 113 10.87 5.53 -18.30
CA SER A 113 11.96 6.36 -17.79
C SER A 113 12.13 6.21 -16.27
N VAL A 114 13.38 6.26 -15.81
CA VAL A 114 13.69 6.46 -14.39
C VAL A 114 13.38 7.89 -13.99
N GLN A 115 12.57 8.05 -12.95
CA GLN A 115 12.13 9.34 -12.43
C GLN A 115 13.27 10.06 -11.70
N LYS A 116 13.20 11.39 -11.67
CA LYS A 116 14.30 12.23 -11.17
C LYS A 116 14.31 12.33 -9.65
N THR A 117 13.13 12.43 -9.04
CA THR A 117 12.99 12.62 -7.59
C THR A 117 12.49 11.35 -6.90
N ASP A 118 12.84 11.20 -5.61
CA ASP A 118 12.39 10.05 -4.81
C ASP A 118 10.86 9.99 -4.70
N ALA A 119 10.19 11.14 -4.64
CA ALA A 119 8.73 11.22 -4.60
C ALA A 119 8.10 10.71 -5.92
N GLU A 120 8.66 11.08 -7.07
CA GLU A 120 8.17 10.60 -8.37
C GLU A 120 8.46 9.10 -8.56
N LYS A 121 9.61 8.62 -8.10
CA LYS A 121 9.94 7.18 -8.10
C LYS A 121 8.94 6.40 -7.25
N GLN A 122 8.66 6.86 -6.04
CA GLN A 122 7.67 6.24 -5.16
C GLN A 122 6.27 6.27 -5.78
N ALA A 123 5.86 7.40 -6.36
CA ALA A 123 4.58 7.51 -7.05
C ALA A 123 4.47 6.54 -8.24
N PHE A 124 5.54 6.39 -9.02
CA PHE A 124 5.59 5.40 -10.10
C PHE A 124 5.41 3.97 -9.57
N VAL A 125 6.19 3.58 -8.54
CA VAL A 125 6.12 2.24 -7.93
C VAL A 125 4.73 1.95 -7.37
N MET A 126 4.14 2.90 -6.64
CA MET A 126 2.78 2.75 -6.10
C MET A 126 1.74 2.66 -7.21
N GLY A 127 1.84 3.50 -8.25
CA GLY A 127 0.88 3.51 -9.37
C GLY A 127 0.89 2.22 -10.19
N VAL A 128 2.07 1.63 -10.44
CA VAL A 128 2.14 0.33 -11.12
C VAL A 128 1.65 -0.81 -10.24
N GLY A 129 1.86 -0.73 -8.92
CA GLY A 129 1.30 -1.68 -7.95
C GLY A 129 -0.22 -1.65 -7.93
N GLU A 130 -0.80 -0.47 -7.73
CA GLU A 130 -2.25 -0.27 -7.68
C GLU A 130 -2.94 -0.69 -8.98
N SER A 131 -2.41 -0.29 -10.13
CA SER A 131 -2.96 -0.70 -11.44
C SER A 131 -2.85 -2.20 -11.67
N SER A 132 -1.76 -2.84 -11.21
CA SER A 132 -1.59 -4.30 -11.28
C SER A 132 -2.60 -5.04 -10.41
N PHE A 133 -2.82 -4.56 -9.18
CA PHE A 133 -3.78 -5.14 -8.24
C PHE A 133 -5.20 -5.12 -8.82
N TYR A 134 -5.67 -3.94 -9.25
CA TYR A 134 -7.02 -3.83 -9.81
C TYR A 134 -7.17 -4.58 -11.14
N SER A 135 -6.15 -4.59 -12.00
CA SER A 135 -6.17 -5.38 -13.22
C SER A 135 -6.25 -6.89 -12.91
N CYS A 136 -5.60 -7.36 -11.85
CA CYS A 136 -5.68 -8.75 -11.43
C CYS A 136 -7.08 -9.08 -10.91
N LEU A 137 -7.64 -8.26 -10.01
CA LEU A 137 -9.00 -8.47 -9.50
C LEU A 137 -10.02 -8.50 -10.63
N ASP A 138 -9.88 -7.61 -11.62
CA ASP A 138 -10.76 -7.58 -12.78
C ASP A 138 -10.76 -8.92 -13.53
N GLN A 139 -9.60 -9.53 -13.70
CA GLN A 139 -9.46 -10.80 -14.41
C GLN A 139 -9.95 -11.98 -13.57
N VAL A 140 -9.55 -12.04 -12.29
CA VAL A 140 -9.88 -13.16 -11.41
C VAL A 140 -11.38 -13.19 -11.09
N LEU A 141 -11.99 -12.04 -10.82
CA LEU A 141 -13.39 -11.96 -10.41
C LEU A 141 -14.39 -11.92 -11.58
N LYS A 142 -13.99 -11.48 -12.79
CA LYS A 142 -14.88 -11.49 -13.96
C LYS A 142 -14.83 -12.78 -14.79
N THR A 143 -13.90 -13.69 -14.52
CA THR A 143 -13.87 -14.96 -15.25
C THR A 143 -15.12 -15.79 -14.91
N PRO A 144 -15.96 -16.18 -15.89
CA PRO A 144 -17.13 -17.00 -15.61
C PRO A 144 -16.68 -18.36 -15.06
N LYS A 145 -17.24 -18.76 -13.93
CA LYS A 145 -17.07 -20.13 -13.42
C LYS A 145 -17.91 -21.05 -14.29
N ASN A 146 -17.25 -21.84 -15.14
CA ASN A 146 -17.88 -22.96 -15.85
C ASN A 146 -17.97 -24.17 -14.93
#